data_AF-A0A9E3VZY0-F1
#
_entry.id   AF-A0A9E3VZY0-F1
#
_cell.length_a   1.000
_cell.length_b   1.000
_cell.length_c   1.000
_cell.angle_alpha   90.00
_cell.angle_beta   90.00
_cell.angle_gamma   90.00
#
_symmetry.space_group_name_H-M   'P 1'
#
loop_
_entity.id
_entity.type
_entity.pdbx_description
1 polymer ?
#
loop_
_entity_poly.entity_id
_entity_poly.type
_entity_poly.pdbx_seq_one_letter_code
_entity_poly.pdbx_strand_id
1 'polypeptide(L)'
;MCQLVVLYFGDRKDDDTELLAKLDIADEATAGNVACFRVPKPADPQPAANSILPPDRLASADLWATYGIEEADTFVVADRYGNPYFTGKDTALLEKLGEVNKHFRGVRKELKKNVEAARQAGDDGKVGEALKSLKEGFAHKLTGYNEADDAEKLYNDLIKQGREKLKGADVARLSELAKTYKGTDLEGEIDAAIKAAKKDSN
;
A
#
# COMPACT_ATOMS: atom_id res chain seq x y z
N MET A 1 -4.33 22.42 3.26
CA MET A 1 -3.66 21.20 2.75
C MET A 1 -4.69 20.10 2.90
N CYS A 2 -5.15 19.50 1.79
CA CYS A 2 -6.29 18.60 1.78
C CYS A 2 -6.00 17.30 2.55
N GLN A 3 -6.96 16.82 3.34
CA GLN A 3 -6.83 15.63 4.18
C GLN A 3 -7.50 14.39 3.57
N LEU A 4 -8.56 14.60 2.78
CA LEU A 4 -9.34 13.54 2.15
C LEU A 4 -9.53 13.81 0.66
N VAL A 5 -9.45 12.76 -0.13
CA VAL A 5 -9.67 12.80 -1.57
C VAL A 5 -10.87 11.90 -1.88
N VAL A 6 -11.90 12.43 -2.53
CA VAL A 6 -13.02 11.64 -3.04
C VAL A 6 -12.83 11.48 -4.54
N LEU A 7 -12.57 10.26 -4.98
CA LEU A 7 -12.48 9.88 -6.38
C LEU A 7 -13.82 9.29 -6.80
N TYR A 8 -14.35 9.73 -7.93
CA TYR A 8 -15.53 9.14 -8.53
C TYR A 8 -15.19 8.50 -9.86
N PHE A 9 -15.46 7.21 -9.98
CA PHE A 9 -15.16 6.37 -11.12
C PHE A 9 -16.39 6.29 -12.03
N GLY A 10 -16.39 7.05 -13.11
CA GLY A 10 -17.50 7.06 -14.07
C GLY A 10 -17.55 8.29 -14.95
N ASP A 11 -18.50 8.25 -15.90
CA ASP A 11 -18.86 9.37 -16.75
C ASP A 11 -20.17 9.97 -16.26
N ARG A 12 -20.06 11.08 -15.54
CA ARG A 12 -21.21 11.87 -15.08
C ARG A 12 -21.28 13.21 -15.79
N LYS A 13 -22.51 13.73 -15.88
CA LYS A 13 -22.83 15.04 -16.46
C LYS A 13 -22.71 16.18 -15.47
N ASP A 14 -22.84 15.85 -14.18
CA ASP A 14 -22.78 16.78 -13.06
C ASP A 14 -21.36 17.29 -12.83
N ASP A 15 -21.22 18.55 -12.44
CA ASP A 15 -19.93 19.14 -12.07
C ASP A 15 -19.52 18.82 -10.62
N ASP A 16 -18.28 19.16 -10.26
CA ASP A 16 -17.74 18.85 -8.93
C ASP A 16 -18.52 19.52 -7.78
N THR A 17 -19.21 20.65 -8.04
CA THR A 17 -20.01 21.37 -7.04
C THR A 17 -21.31 20.62 -6.74
N GLU A 18 -21.98 20.12 -7.78
CA GLU A 18 -23.18 19.30 -7.63
C GLU A 18 -22.88 17.98 -6.91
N LEU A 19 -21.70 17.39 -7.16
CA LEU A 19 -21.26 16.22 -6.40
C LEU A 19 -21.08 16.56 -4.92
N LEU A 20 -20.33 17.61 -4.61
CA LEU A 20 -20.04 18.01 -3.23
C LEU A 20 -21.32 18.30 -2.45
N ALA A 21 -22.32 18.88 -3.11
CA ALA A 21 -23.65 19.11 -2.55
C ALA A 21 -24.42 17.80 -2.31
N LYS A 22 -24.38 16.85 -3.24
CA LYS A 22 -25.00 15.52 -3.06
C LYS A 22 -24.37 14.72 -1.92
N LEU A 23 -23.06 14.91 -1.72
CA LEU A 23 -22.28 14.28 -0.68
C LEU A 23 -22.29 15.02 0.65
N ASP A 24 -23.01 16.14 0.78
CA ASP A 24 -23.12 16.93 2.02
C ASP A 24 -21.76 17.24 2.68
N ILE A 25 -20.73 17.49 1.85
CA ILE A 25 -19.34 17.78 2.27
C ILE A 25 -18.83 19.09 1.65
N ALA A 26 -19.75 19.93 1.16
CA ALA A 26 -19.41 21.18 0.48
C ALA A 26 -18.66 22.15 1.41
N ASP A 27 -18.99 22.16 2.70
CA ASP A 27 -18.34 23.02 3.70
C ASP A 27 -16.90 22.57 3.97
N GLU A 28 -16.66 21.26 4.07
CA GLU A 28 -15.34 20.64 4.26
C GLU A 28 -14.45 20.78 3.02
N ALA A 29 -15.04 20.72 1.84
CA ALA A 29 -14.36 21.01 0.59
C ALA A 29 -13.99 22.50 0.48
N THR A 30 -14.90 23.40 0.86
CA THR A 30 -14.65 24.85 0.89
C THR A 30 -13.57 25.22 1.91
N ALA A 31 -13.52 24.52 3.04
CA ALA A 31 -12.44 24.64 4.03
C ALA A 31 -11.10 24.04 3.56
N GLY A 32 -11.05 23.43 2.38
CA GLY A 32 -9.85 22.82 1.80
C GLY A 32 -9.40 21.53 2.48
N ASN A 33 -10.32 20.86 3.19
CA ASN A 33 -10.07 19.59 3.88
C ASN A 33 -10.39 18.39 2.99
N VAL A 34 -11.25 18.57 1.98
CA VAL A 34 -11.66 17.54 1.02
C VAL A 34 -11.45 18.03 -0.40
N ALA A 35 -10.98 17.14 -1.28
CA ALA A 35 -10.90 17.38 -2.71
C ALA A 35 -11.67 16.29 -3.44
N CYS A 36 -12.47 16.65 -4.43
CA CYS A 36 -13.20 15.69 -5.26
C CYS A 36 -12.60 15.66 -6.66
N PHE A 37 -12.42 14.46 -7.22
CA PHE A 37 -11.96 14.27 -8.58
C PHE A 37 -12.83 13.25 -9.30
N ARG A 38 -13.12 13.52 -10.57
CA ARG A 38 -13.67 12.53 -11.49
C ARG A 38 -12.53 11.72 -12.12
N VAL A 39 -12.72 10.41 -12.16
CA VAL A 39 -11.82 9.44 -12.76
C VAL A 39 -12.55 8.76 -13.93
N PRO A 40 -12.34 9.22 -15.17
CA PRO A 40 -12.92 8.57 -16.35
C PRO A 40 -12.33 7.18 -16.55
N LYS A 41 -13.09 6.28 -17.19
CA LYS A 41 -12.60 4.93 -17.50
C LYS A 41 -11.48 5.00 -18.56
N PRO A 42 -10.29 4.42 -18.32
CA PRO A 42 -9.22 4.41 -19.31
C PRO A 42 -9.59 3.52 -20.50
N ALA A 43 -9.09 3.87 -21.68
CA ALA A 43 -9.32 3.09 -22.91
C ALA A 43 -8.55 1.74 -22.89
N ASP A 44 -7.34 1.72 -22.33
CA ASP A 44 -6.48 0.54 -22.20
C ASP A 44 -5.93 0.43 -20.76
N PRO A 45 -6.51 -0.43 -19.90
CA PRO A 45 -6.06 -0.55 -18.52
C PRO A 45 -4.70 -1.25 -18.43
N GLN A 46 -3.80 -0.75 -17.59
CA GLN A 46 -2.50 -1.38 -17.33
C GLN A 46 -2.40 -1.82 -15.86
N PRO A 47 -1.94 -3.06 -15.58
CA PRO A 47 -1.79 -3.53 -14.21
C PRO A 47 -0.64 -2.81 -13.49
N ALA A 48 -0.83 -2.55 -12.20
CA ALA A 48 0.24 -2.04 -11.34
C ALA A 48 1.36 -3.08 -11.18
N ALA A 49 2.62 -2.63 -11.20
CA ALA A 49 3.79 -3.50 -11.10
C ALA A 49 3.85 -4.23 -9.75
N ASN A 50 4.39 -5.46 -9.77
CA ASN A 50 4.56 -6.31 -8.59
C ASN A 50 5.67 -5.76 -7.66
N SER A 51 5.30 -4.92 -6.72
CA SER A 51 6.12 -4.50 -5.57
C SER A 51 5.36 -4.83 -4.27
N ILE A 52 6.07 -5.26 -3.22
CA ILE A 52 5.46 -5.43 -1.89
C ILE A 52 5.29 -4.11 -1.15
N LEU A 53 6.01 -3.08 -1.58
CA LEU A 53 5.84 -1.72 -1.06
C LEU A 53 4.56 -1.13 -1.66
N PRO A 54 3.64 -0.61 -0.82
CA PRO A 54 2.43 0.00 -1.33
C PRO A 54 2.77 1.29 -2.12
N PRO A 55 2.33 1.41 -3.39
CA PRO A 55 2.61 2.60 -4.20
C PRO A 55 1.71 3.78 -3.79
N ASP A 56 2.18 5.02 -4.04
CA ASP A 56 1.29 6.19 -4.06
C ASP A 56 0.24 5.96 -5.15
N ARG A 57 -1.00 5.75 -4.71
CA ARG A 57 -2.07 5.32 -5.61
C ARG A 57 -2.53 6.46 -6.50
N LEU A 58 -2.48 7.71 -6.03
CA LEU A 58 -2.89 8.88 -6.83
C LEU A 58 -1.91 9.18 -7.95
N ALA A 59 -0.65 8.76 -7.81
CA ALA A 59 0.35 8.86 -8.86
C ALA A 59 0.19 7.78 -9.96
N SER A 60 -0.74 6.84 -9.78
CA SER A 60 -0.98 5.78 -10.75
C SER A 60 -1.58 6.31 -12.06
N ALA A 61 -1.08 5.80 -13.18
CA ALA A 61 -1.64 6.09 -14.50
C ALA A 61 -3.04 5.48 -14.70
N ASP A 62 -3.38 4.43 -13.94
CA ASP A 62 -4.67 3.77 -13.99
C ASP A 62 -5.24 3.59 -12.58
N LEU A 63 -6.03 4.57 -12.16
CA LEU A 63 -6.72 4.53 -10.88
C LEU A 63 -7.79 3.43 -10.84
N TRP A 64 -8.43 3.06 -11.96
CA TRP A 64 -9.46 2.02 -11.98
C TRP A 64 -8.87 0.67 -11.59
N ALA A 65 -7.76 0.28 -12.23
CA ALA A 65 -7.02 -0.93 -11.87
C ALA A 65 -6.45 -0.83 -10.44
N THR A 66 -5.94 0.33 -10.04
CA THR A 66 -5.30 0.55 -8.73
C THR A 66 -6.26 0.38 -7.55
N TYR A 67 -7.52 0.77 -7.72
CA TYR A 67 -8.57 0.57 -6.72
C TYR A 67 -9.43 -0.67 -6.97
N GLY A 68 -9.17 -1.43 -8.04
CA GLY A 68 -9.94 -2.62 -8.39
C GLY A 68 -11.40 -2.31 -8.73
N ILE A 69 -11.66 -1.17 -9.37
CA ILE A 69 -12.99 -0.74 -9.74
C ILE A 69 -13.35 -1.34 -11.10
N GLU A 70 -14.43 -2.11 -11.15
CA GLU A 70 -14.93 -2.73 -12.38
C GLU A 70 -16.18 -2.00 -12.93
N GLU A 71 -16.97 -1.42 -12.02
CA GLU A 71 -18.24 -0.73 -12.31
C GLU A 71 -18.12 0.80 -12.20
N ALA A 72 -18.78 1.51 -13.12
CA ALA A 72 -18.99 2.95 -13.01
C ALA A 72 -19.93 3.32 -11.84
N ASP A 73 -20.01 4.62 -11.54
CA ASP A 73 -20.75 5.17 -10.40
C ASP A 73 -20.22 4.72 -9.05
N THR A 74 -18.91 4.43 -8.99
CA THR A 74 -18.24 4.02 -7.77
C THR A 74 -17.44 5.18 -7.18
N PHE A 75 -17.61 5.43 -5.91
CA PHE A 75 -16.82 6.36 -5.12
C PHE A 75 -15.70 5.63 -4.41
N VAL A 76 -14.53 6.25 -4.41
CA VAL A 76 -13.46 5.93 -3.49
C VAL A 76 -13.21 7.17 -2.65
N VAL A 77 -13.36 7.06 -1.33
CA VAL A 77 -12.84 8.06 -0.42
C VAL A 77 -11.48 7.58 0.02
N ALA A 78 -10.46 8.39 -0.18
CA ALA A 78 -9.07 8.07 0.08
C ALA A 78 -8.39 9.22 0.83
N ASP A 79 -7.19 8.98 1.34
CA ASP A 79 -6.35 10.03 1.89
C ASP A 79 -5.67 10.83 0.77
N ARG A 80 -4.88 11.83 1.15
CA ARG A 80 -4.08 12.63 0.22
C ARG A 80 -2.98 11.85 -0.53
N TYR A 81 -2.77 10.57 -0.23
CA TYR A 81 -1.82 9.65 -0.86
C TYR A 81 -2.54 8.51 -1.61
N GLY A 82 -3.88 8.60 -1.70
CA GLY A 82 -4.71 7.62 -2.40
C GLY A 82 -4.97 6.33 -1.65
N ASN A 83 -4.72 6.26 -0.35
CA ASN A 83 -5.09 5.08 0.43
C ASN A 83 -6.62 5.06 0.62
N PRO A 84 -7.34 4.07 0.05
CA PRO A 84 -8.80 4.06 0.07
C PRO A 84 -9.30 3.73 1.47
N TYR A 85 -10.18 4.58 1.98
CA TYR A 85 -10.98 4.40 3.18
C TYR A 85 -12.34 3.75 2.92
N PHE A 86 -12.90 4.03 1.74
CA PHE A 86 -14.17 3.50 1.31
C PHE A 86 -14.13 3.26 -0.19
N THR A 87 -14.84 2.23 -0.62
CA THR A 87 -15.14 2.00 -2.03
C THR A 87 -16.58 1.53 -2.14
N GLY A 88 -17.42 2.22 -2.91
CA GLY A 88 -18.84 1.90 -3.03
C GLY A 88 -19.67 3.03 -3.63
N LYS A 89 -20.99 2.87 -3.64
CA LYS A 89 -21.93 3.81 -4.29
C LYS A 89 -22.40 4.91 -3.33
N ASP A 90 -22.82 6.04 -3.92
CA ASP A 90 -23.07 7.37 -3.32
C ASP A 90 -23.80 7.35 -1.96
N THR A 91 -24.93 6.63 -1.87
CA THR A 91 -25.80 6.65 -0.69
C THR A 91 -25.20 5.97 0.55
N ALA A 92 -24.23 5.06 0.36
CA ALA A 92 -23.56 4.39 1.46
C ALA A 92 -22.37 5.18 2.02
N LEU A 93 -21.96 6.26 1.33
CA LEU A 93 -20.82 7.09 1.70
C LEU A 93 -21.14 8.02 2.87
N LEU A 94 -22.27 8.71 2.77
CA LEU A 94 -22.76 9.70 3.72
C LEU A 94 -22.91 9.14 5.14
N GLU A 95 -23.51 7.96 5.27
CA GLU A 95 -23.73 7.31 6.57
C GLU A 95 -22.43 6.83 7.23
N LYS A 96 -21.34 6.67 6.46
CA LYS A 96 -20.10 6.00 6.91
C LYS A 96 -18.93 6.93 7.15
N LEU A 97 -18.97 8.20 6.75
CA LEU A 97 -17.85 9.14 6.93
C LEU A 97 -17.42 9.29 8.41
N GLY A 98 -18.37 9.23 9.35
CA GLY A 98 -18.07 9.21 10.79
C GLY A 98 -17.41 7.91 11.28
N GLU A 99 -17.75 6.76 10.69
CA GLU A 99 -17.16 5.45 11.01
C GLU A 99 -15.77 5.28 10.38
N VAL A 100 -15.57 5.83 9.19
CA VAL A 100 -14.30 5.86 8.46
C VAL A 100 -13.19 6.48 9.32
N ASN A 101 -13.48 7.57 10.03
CA ASN A 101 -12.52 8.22 10.92
C ASN A 101 -12.14 7.34 12.14
N LYS A 102 -13.07 6.55 12.68
CA LYS A 102 -12.78 5.59 13.77
C LYS A 102 -11.94 4.41 13.27
N HIS A 103 -12.25 3.89 12.09
CA HIS A 103 -11.49 2.82 11.46
C HIS A 103 -10.02 3.24 11.25
N PHE A 104 -9.79 4.48 10.79
CA PHE A 104 -8.45 5.03 10.56
C PHE A 104 -7.55 5.03 11.81
N ARG A 105 -8.09 5.46 12.95
CA ARG A 105 -7.34 5.41 14.22
C ARG A 105 -6.95 3.97 14.61
N GLY A 106 -7.79 3.00 14.23
CA GLY A 106 -7.52 1.58 14.40
C GLY A 106 -6.36 1.11 13.53
N VAL A 107 -6.47 1.25 12.20
CA VAL A 107 -5.45 0.74 11.27
C VAL A 107 -4.11 1.43 11.46
N ARG A 108 -4.08 2.75 11.73
CA ARG A 108 -2.81 3.45 12.03
C ARG A 108 -2.15 2.92 13.30
N LYS A 109 -2.94 2.60 14.33
CA LYS A 109 -2.43 2.01 15.57
C LYS A 109 -1.86 0.61 15.33
N GLU A 110 -2.47 -0.17 14.45
CA GLU A 110 -1.97 -1.48 14.03
C GLU A 110 -0.66 -1.36 13.24
N LEU A 111 -0.60 -0.46 12.26
CA LEU A 111 0.64 -0.19 11.51
C LEU A 111 1.77 0.19 12.45
N LYS A 112 1.54 1.13 13.36
CA LYS A 112 2.53 1.54 14.35
C LYS A 112 3.02 0.36 15.19
N LYS A 113 2.11 -0.48 15.68
CA LYS A 113 2.44 -1.67 16.47
C LYS A 113 3.29 -2.67 15.67
N ASN A 114 2.97 -2.88 14.40
CA ASN A 114 3.70 -3.79 13.52
C ASN A 114 5.11 -3.27 13.21
N VAL A 115 5.27 -1.96 13.04
CA VAL A 115 6.58 -1.32 12.82
C VAL A 115 7.45 -1.38 14.07
N GLU A 116 6.87 -1.12 15.25
CA GLU A 116 7.58 -1.26 16.53
C GLU A 116 8.02 -2.72 16.77
N ALA A 117 7.13 -3.69 16.50
CA ALA A 117 7.46 -5.11 16.60
C ALA A 117 8.55 -5.52 15.60
N ALA A 118 8.48 -5.01 14.36
CA ALA A 118 9.49 -5.27 13.35
C ALA A 118 10.86 -4.72 13.74
N ARG A 119 10.89 -3.51 14.29
CA ARG A 119 12.12 -2.86 14.75
C ARG A 119 12.76 -3.66 15.88
N GLN A 120 11.98 -4.03 16.88
CA GLN A 120 12.48 -4.85 18.00
C GLN A 120 13.03 -6.19 17.52
N ALA A 121 12.31 -6.89 16.63
CA ALA A 121 12.78 -8.15 16.07
C ALA A 121 14.06 -7.97 15.22
N GLY A 122 14.17 -6.84 14.49
CA GLY A 122 15.36 -6.48 13.73
C GLY A 122 16.58 -6.26 14.62
N ASP A 123 16.41 -5.50 15.71
CA ASP A 123 17.45 -5.21 16.70
C ASP A 123 17.92 -6.50 17.43
N ASP A 124 17.00 -7.43 17.67
CA ASP A 124 17.29 -8.76 18.24
C ASP A 124 17.92 -9.74 17.23
N GLY A 125 18.15 -9.32 15.97
CA GLY A 125 18.69 -10.17 14.90
C GLY A 125 17.71 -11.21 14.34
N LYS A 126 16.43 -11.15 14.73
CA LYS A 126 15.35 -12.04 14.27
C LYS A 126 14.74 -11.52 12.97
N VAL A 127 15.55 -11.46 11.91
CA VAL A 127 15.19 -10.87 10.60
C VAL A 127 13.89 -11.45 10.01
N GLY A 128 13.66 -12.76 10.14
CA GLY A 128 12.44 -13.39 9.63
C GLY A 128 11.16 -12.91 10.33
N GLU A 129 11.24 -12.67 11.65
CA GLU A 129 10.13 -12.10 12.43
C GLU A 129 9.92 -10.63 12.08
N ALA A 130 11.01 -9.87 11.91
CA ALA A 130 10.94 -8.47 11.48
C ALA A 130 10.24 -8.32 10.11
N LEU A 131 10.65 -9.11 9.12
CA LEU A 131 10.05 -9.12 7.79
C LEU A 131 8.60 -9.58 7.82
N LYS A 132 8.23 -10.52 8.69
CA LYS A 132 6.84 -10.96 8.86
C LYS A 132 5.97 -9.81 9.38
N SER A 133 6.39 -9.13 10.44
CA SER A 133 5.67 -7.99 11.00
C SER A 133 5.54 -6.83 10.01
N LEU A 134 6.59 -6.55 9.21
CA LEU A 134 6.53 -5.55 8.15
C LEU A 134 5.53 -5.94 7.06
N LYS A 135 5.51 -7.21 6.63
CA LYS A 135 4.54 -7.71 5.64
C LYS A 135 3.09 -7.60 6.13
N GLU A 136 2.84 -7.92 7.40
CA GLU A 136 1.54 -7.71 8.02
C GLU A 136 1.16 -6.22 8.04
N GLY A 137 2.11 -5.33 8.34
CA GLY A 137 1.93 -3.88 8.22
C GLY A 137 1.61 -3.41 6.79
N PHE A 138 2.35 -3.89 5.79
CA PHE A 138 2.17 -3.53 4.39
C PHE A 138 0.89 -4.12 3.77
N ALA A 139 0.34 -5.20 4.34
CA ALA A 139 -0.95 -5.75 3.89
C ALA A 139 -2.09 -4.73 4.01
N HIS A 140 -1.98 -3.77 4.94
CA HIS A 140 -2.92 -2.66 5.09
C HIS A 140 -2.76 -1.57 4.01
N LYS A 141 -1.70 -1.65 3.19
CA LYS A 141 -1.40 -0.76 2.06
C LYS A 141 -1.50 0.73 2.41
N LEU A 142 -1.04 1.11 3.61
CA LEU A 142 -0.95 2.49 4.06
C LEU A 142 0.37 3.11 3.60
N THR A 143 0.34 4.35 3.12
CA THR A 143 1.49 5.11 2.59
C THR A 143 1.45 6.56 3.07
N GLY A 144 2.59 7.26 3.03
CA GLY A 144 2.66 8.71 3.31
C GLY A 144 2.45 9.12 4.77
N TYR A 145 2.44 8.14 5.68
CA TYR A 145 2.53 8.33 7.12
C TYR A 145 3.96 8.07 7.59
N ASN A 146 4.42 8.79 8.60
CA ASN A 146 5.76 8.57 9.18
C ASN A 146 6.00 7.10 9.54
N GLU A 147 4.98 6.41 10.08
CA GLU A 147 5.10 4.99 10.42
C GLU A 147 5.27 4.10 9.17
N ALA A 148 4.64 4.45 8.05
CA ALA A 148 4.82 3.75 6.78
C ALA A 148 6.21 4.02 6.18
N ASP A 149 6.69 5.25 6.25
CA ASP A 149 8.04 5.62 5.78
C ASP A 149 9.13 4.92 6.61
N ASP A 150 8.95 4.85 7.93
CA ASP A 150 9.84 4.11 8.83
C ASP A 150 9.82 2.60 8.52
N ALA A 151 8.65 2.04 8.22
CA ALA A 151 8.49 0.64 7.83
C ALA A 151 9.22 0.34 6.51
N GLU A 152 9.05 1.20 5.51
CA GLU A 152 9.71 1.09 4.20
C GLU A 152 11.23 1.18 4.35
N LYS A 153 11.71 2.14 5.13
CA LYS A 153 13.14 2.29 5.40
C LYS A 153 13.72 1.04 6.08
N LEU A 154 13.05 0.53 7.13
CA LEU A 154 13.49 -0.67 7.82
C LEU A 154 13.48 -1.89 6.88
N TYR A 155 12.43 -2.04 6.06
CA TYR A 155 12.36 -3.10 5.05
C TYR A 155 13.54 -3.02 4.08
N ASN A 156 13.80 -1.86 3.49
CA ASN A 156 14.90 -1.65 2.55
C ASN A 156 16.27 -1.94 3.19
N ASP A 157 16.47 -1.56 4.44
CA ASP A 157 17.69 -1.88 5.19
C ASP A 157 17.85 -3.40 5.40
N LEU A 158 16.78 -4.12 5.76
CA LEU A 158 16.81 -5.58 5.92
C LEU A 158 17.06 -6.33 4.61
N ILE A 159 16.51 -5.85 3.49
CA ILE A 159 16.76 -6.39 2.15
C ILE A 159 18.22 -6.14 1.74
N LYS A 160 18.75 -4.94 1.97
CA LYS A 160 20.16 -4.61 1.69
C LYS A 160 21.11 -5.52 2.48
N GLN A 161 20.83 -5.75 3.77
CA GLN A 161 21.59 -6.71 4.58
C GLN A 161 21.50 -8.14 4.03
N GLY A 162 20.33 -8.54 3.52
CA GLY A 162 20.14 -9.84 2.86
C GLY A 162 20.98 -9.98 1.59
N ARG A 163 21.03 -8.94 0.75
CA ARG A 163 21.89 -8.92 -0.46
C ARG A 163 23.37 -9.06 -0.13
N GLU A 164 23.84 -8.44 0.94
CA GLU A 164 25.22 -8.65 1.39
C GLU A 164 25.46 -10.10 1.83
N LYS A 165 24.49 -10.72 2.50
CA LYS A 165 24.57 -12.13 2.93
C LYS A 165 24.49 -13.14 1.78
N LEU A 166 23.98 -12.75 0.61
CA LEU A 166 23.98 -13.58 -0.60
C LEU A 166 25.39 -13.77 -1.19
N LYS A 167 26.29 -12.78 -1.02
CA LYS A 167 27.62 -12.81 -1.63
C LYS A 167 28.48 -13.93 -1.02
N GLY A 168 28.81 -14.93 -1.82
CA GLY A 168 29.66 -16.05 -1.40
C GLY A 168 28.98 -17.06 -0.45
N ALA A 169 27.64 -17.05 -0.35
CA ALA A 169 26.90 -18.02 0.44
C ALA A 169 26.90 -19.41 -0.23
N ASP A 170 27.04 -20.46 0.58
CA ASP A 170 26.89 -21.85 0.13
C ASP A 170 25.40 -22.25 0.01
N VAL A 171 25.13 -23.43 -0.57
CA VAL A 171 23.75 -23.90 -0.81
C VAL A 171 22.94 -24.04 0.49
N ALA A 172 23.59 -24.40 1.60
CA ALA A 172 22.93 -24.53 2.90
C ALA A 172 22.48 -23.15 3.40
N ARG A 173 23.37 -22.16 3.36
CA ARG A 173 23.11 -20.79 3.78
C ARG A 173 22.10 -20.09 2.87
N LEU A 174 22.15 -20.33 1.57
CA LEU A 174 21.15 -19.83 0.62
C LEU A 174 19.76 -20.41 0.92
N SER A 175 19.67 -21.68 1.31
CA SER A 175 18.39 -22.31 1.68
C SER A 175 17.79 -21.72 2.97
N GLU A 176 18.63 -21.31 3.92
CA GLU A 176 18.18 -20.58 5.12
C GLU A 176 17.69 -19.16 4.80
N LEU A 177 18.42 -18.46 3.93
CA LEU A 177 18.03 -17.14 3.45
C LEU A 177 16.71 -17.21 2.70
N ALA A 178 16.48 -18.23 1.86
CA ALA A 178 15.22 -18.43 1.13
C ALA A 178 14.02 -18.51 2.08
N LYS A 179 14.15 -19.21 3.21
CA LYS A 179 13.10 -19.28 4.23
C LYS A 179 12.87 -17.93 4.90
N THR A 180 13.95 -17.20 5.20
CA THR A 180 13.92 -15.93 5.92
C THR A 180 13.29 -14.81 5.07
N TYR A 181 13.64 -14.78 3.78
CA TYR A 181 13.25 -13.72 2.84
C TYR A 181 12.12 -14.13 1.88
N LYS A 182 11.43 -15.23 2.15
CA LYS A 182 10.26 -15.66 1.37
C LYS A 182 9.21 -14.55 1.29
N GLY A 183 8.65 -14.30 0.11
CA GLY A 183 7.67 -13.26 -0.15
C GLY A 183 8.23 -11.85 0.01
N THR A 184 9.51 -11.65 -0.29
CA THR A 184 10.16 -10.33 -0.35
C THR A 184 10.84 -10.16 -1.70
N ASP A 185 11.32 -8.95 -2.01
CA ASP A 185 11.99 -8.66 -3.28
C ASP A 185 13.30 -9.45 -3.46
N LEU A 186 13.83 -10.02 -2.38
CA LEU A 186 15.05 -10.83 -2.40
C LEU A 186 14.80 -12.29 -2.76
N GLU A 187 13.56 -12.78 -2.72
CA GLU A 187 13.24 -14.20 -2.95
C GLU A 187 13.73 -14.68 -4.33
N GLY A 188 13.48 -13.89 -5.39
CA GLY A 188 13.93 -14.22 -6.74
C GLY A 188 15.45 -14.23 -6.89
N GLU A 189 16.17 -13.33 -6.19
CA GLU A 189 17.64 -13.28 -6.19
C GLU A 189 18.22 -14.53 -5.50
N ILE A 190 17.63 -14.96 -4.37
CA ILE A 190 18.06 -16.17 -3.64
C ILE A 190 17.81 -17.43 -4.46
N ASP A 191 16.63 -17.55 -5.07
CA ASP A 191 16.30 -18.71 -5.90
C ASP A 191 17.23 -18.86 -7.11
N ALA A 192 17.61 -17.73 -7.72
CA ALA A 192 18.59 -17.72 -8.81
C ALA A 192 19.97 -18.17 -8.31
N ALA A 193 20.43 -17.69 -7.15
CA ALA A 193 21.70 -18.08 -6.56
C ALA A 193 21.74 -19.58 -6.22
N ILE A 194 20.66 -20.15 -5.67
CA ILE A 194 20.56 -21.60 -5.38
C ILE A 194 20.68 -22.42 -6.67
N LYS A 195 19.99 -22.01 -7.74
CA LYS A 195 20.05 -22.70 -9.03
C LYS A 195 21.45 -22.67 -9.64
N ALA A 196 22.13 -21.53 -9.58
CA ALA A 196 23.51 -21.39 -10.06
C ALA A 196 24.48 -22.29 -9.27
N ALA A 197 24.45 -22.22 -7.94
CA ALA A 197 25.33 -23.02 -7.09
C ALA A 197 25.16 -24.54 -7.27
N LYS A 198 23.93 -25.01 -7.54
CA LYS A 198 23.68 -26.43 -7.86
C LYS A 198 24.21 -26.85 -9.24
N LYS A 199 24.28 -25.92 -10.20
CA LYS A 199 24.80 -26.19 -11.54
C LYS A 199 26.32 -26.29 -11.55
N ASP A 200 26.99 -25.50 -10.71
CA ASP A 200 28.46 -25.50 -10.58
C ASP A 200 29.00 -26.67 -9.71
N SER A 201 28.12 -27.39 -9.03
CA SER A 201 28.45 -28.57 -8.20
C SER A 201 28.31 -29.91 -8.94
N ASN A 202 27.99 -29.88 -10.24
CA ASN A 202 27.78 -31.03 -11.13
C ASN A 202 28.82 -31.03 -12.26
#